data_AF-A0A7C7UBH7-F1
#
_entry.id   AF-A0A7C7UBH7-F1
#
_cell.length_a   1.000
_cell.length_b   1.000
_cell.length_c   1.000
_cell.angle_alpha   90.00
_cell.angle_beta   90.00
_cell.angle_gamma   90.00
#
_symmetry.space_group_name_H-M   'P 1'
#
loop_
_entity.id
_entity.type
_entity.pdbx_description
1 polymer ?
#
loop_
_entity_poly.entity_id
_entity_poly.type
_entity_poly.pdbx_seq_one_letter_code
_entity_poly.pdbx_strand_id
1 'polypeptide(L)' 'MFGFGATELGIILVIIVILFGARRLPEIGAGVGKAIKNFKAGISGDDEIDVTLDKGDVPRESDKNPPRE' A
#
# COMPACT_ATOMS: atom_id res chain seq x y z
N MET A 1 -13.75 -34.27 7.93
CA MET A 1 -13.80 -33.01 8.71
C MET A 1 -13.28 -31.90 7.81
N PHE A 2 -14.17 -31.10 7.22
CA PHE A 2 -13.81 -29.92 6.43
C PHE A 2 -13.30 -28.86 7.41
N GLY A 3 -12.00 -28.86 7.68
CA GLY A 3 -11.35 -27.77 8.42
C GLY A 3 -11.45 -26.49 7.60
N PHE A 4 -11.54 -25.35 8.29
CA PHE A 4 -11.52 -23.99 7.73
C PHE A 4 -10.75 -23.92 6.40
N GLY A 5 -11.49 -24.09 5.31
CA GLY A 5 -10.94 -24.12 3.97
C GLY A 5 -10.81 -22.71 3.44
N ALA A 6 -10.22 -22.60 2.24
CA ALA A 6 -10.18 -21.33 1.52
C ALA A 6 -11.58 -20.70 1.36
N THR A 7 -12.64 -21.52 1.29
CA THR A 7 -14.03 -21.08 1.20
C THR A 7 -14.51 -20.39 2.48
N GLU A 8 -14.37 -21.00 3.67
CA GLU A 8 -14.77 -20.36 4.93
C GLU A 8 -13.98 -19.07 5.18
N LEU A 9 -12.67 -19.07 4.90
CA LEU A 9 -11.83 -17.88 5.04
C LEU A 9 -12.28 -16.76 4.09
N GLY A 10 -12.68 -17.12 2.86
CA GLY A 10 -13.25 -16.20 1.89
C GLY A 10 -14.58 -15.59 2.35
N ILE A 11 -15.47 -16.38 2.94
CA ILE A 11 -16.75 -15.88 3.48
C ILE A 11 -16.50 -14.87 4.61
N ILE A 12 -15.57 -15.16 5.52
CA ILE A 12 -15.20 -14.24 6.61
C ILE A 12 -14.61 -12.95 6.05
N LEU A 13 -13.69 -13.06 5.06
CA LEU A 13 -13.09 -11.91 4.39
C LEU A 13 -14.16 -11.03 3.76
N VAL A 14 -15.14 -11.64 3.07
CA VAL A 14 -16.28 -10.94 2.51
C VAL A 14 -16.97 -10.17 3.62
N ILE A 15 -17.45 -10.81 4.69
CA ILE A 15 -18.15 -10.11 5.80
C ILE A 15 -17.35 -8.89 6.32
N ILE A 16 -16.04 -9.03 6.51
CA ILE A 16 -15.16 -7.93 6.93
C ILE A 16 -15.17 -6.78 5.90
N VAL A 17 -15.09 -7.08 4.61
CA VAL A 17 -15.19 -6.07 3.53
C VAL A 17 -16.52 -5.33 3.57
N ILE A 18 -17.63 -5.99 3.91
CA ILE A 18 -18.94 -5.32 3.99
C ILE A 18 -19.00 -4.39 5.21
N LEU A 19 -18.45 -4.81 6.35
CA LEU A 19 -18.46 -4.01 7.58
C LEU A 19 -17.54 -2.79 7.50
N PHE A 20 -16.31 -2.98 7.02
CA PHE A 20 -15.29 -1.93 6.98
C PHE A 20 -15.26 -1.17 5.65
N GLY A 21 -15.83 -1.75 4.59
CA GLY A 21 -15.79 -1.24 3.23
C GLY A 21 -14.52 -1.65 2.48
N ALA A 22 -14.66 -1.88 1.17
CA ALA A 22 -13.55 -2.27 0.29
C ALA A 22 -12.41 -1.23 0.22
N ARG A 23 -12.67 0.03 0.60
CA ARG A 23 -11.69 1.12 0.56
C ARG A 23 -10.80 1.19 1.80
N ARG A 24 -11.28 0.75 2.97
CA ARG A 24 -10.53 0.88 4.23
C ARG A 24 -9.52 -0.24 4.46
N LEU A 25 -9.81 -1.45 3.99
CA LEU A 25 -8.88 -2.58 4.02
C LEU A 25 -7.53 -2.30 3.34
N PRO A 26 -7.48 -1.80 2.08
CA PRO A 26 -6.21 -1.48 1.43
C PRO A 26 -5.51 -0.26 2.06
N GLU A 27 -6.26 0.70 2.58
CA GLU A 27 -5.72 1.88 3.28
C GLU A 27 -4.94 1.46 4.54
N ILE A 28 -5.54 0.60 5.37
CA ILE A 28 -4.90 0.03 6.55
C ILE A 28 -3.75 -0.92 6.14
N GLY A 29 -3.98 -1.75 5.12
CA GLY A 29 -2.99 -2.69 4.60
C GLY A 29 -1.72 -2.01 4.07
N ALA A 30 -1.84 -0.84 3.43
CA ALA A 30 -0.71 -0.05 2.96
C ALA A 30 0.15 0.45 4.13
N GLY A 31 -0.46 0.92 5.21
CA GLY A 31 0.25 1.34 6.43
C GLY A 31 0.95 0.18 7.13
N VAL A 32 0.24 -0.93 7.33
CA VAL A 32 0.77 -2.15 7.94
C VAL A 32 1.89 -2.76 7.08
N GLY A 33 1.72 -2.79 5.76
CA GLY A 33 2.72 -3.30 4.82
C GLY A 33 4.01 -2.50 4.84
N LYS A 34 3.93 -1.16 4.90
CA LYS A 34 5.10 -0.28 5.07
C LYS A 34 5.80 -0.54 6.40
N ALA A 35 5.05 -0.69 7.49
CA ALA A 35 5.62 -1.01 8.80
C ALA A 35 6.34 -2.35 8.81
N ILE A 36 5.74 -3.41 8.24
CA ILE A 36 6.36 -4.73 8.13
C ILE A 36 7.61 -4.70 7.22
N LYS A 37 7.56 -3.98 6.09
CA LYS A 37 8.72 -3.80 5.19
C LYS A 37 9.90 -3.18 5.96
N ASN A 38 9.66 -2.09 6.68
CA ASN A 38 10.68 -1.38 7.45
C ASN A 38 11.20 -2.22 8.62
N PHE A 39 10.32 -2.96 9.31
CA PHE A 39 10.69 -3.87 10.38
C PHE A 39 11.59 -5.01 9.88
N LYS A 40 11.25 -5.60 8.72
CA LYS A 40 12.06 -6.66 8.09
C LYS A 40 13.41 -6.13 7.60
N ALA A 41 13.47 -4.92 7.04
CA ALA A 41 14.71 -4.29 6.61
C ALA A 41 15.67 -4.08 7.79
N GLY A 42 15.18 -3.50 8.90
CA GLY A 42 16.00 -3.26 10.09
C GLY A 42 16.50 -4.52 10.79
N ILE A 43 15.77 -5.65 10.68
CA ILE A 43 16.22 -6.95 11.20
C ILE A 43 17.21 -7.63 10.26
N SER A 44 17.07 -7.43 8.94
CA SER A 44 17.92 -8.09 7.94
C SER A 44 19.26 -7.37 7.72
N GLY A 45 19.46 -6.18 8.32
CA GLY A 45 20.68 -5.39 8.20
C GLY A 45 20.90 -4.78 6.81
N ASP A 46 19.87 -4.81 5.97
CA ASP A 46 19.86 -4.25 4.62
C ASP A 46 19.32 -2.81 4.74
N ASP A 47 20.20 -1.87 5.13
CA ASP A 47 19.90 -0.45 5.31
C ASP A 47 19.76 0.28 3.95
N GLU A 48 18.98 -0.26 3.03
CA GLU A 48 18.56 0.48 1.85
C GLU A 48 17.26 1.23 2.19
N ILE A 49 17.43 2.47 2.69
CA ILE A 49 16.34 3.42 2.88
C ILE A 49 15.83 3.79 1.48
N ASP A 50 14.85 3.03 0.98
CA ASP A 50 14.12 3.32 -0.24
C ASP A 50 13.24 4.56 -0.02
N VAL A 51 13.83 5.75 -0.18
CA VAL A 51 13.14 7.05 -0.27
C VAL A 51 12.46 7.17 -1.64
N THR A 52 11.66 6.18 -2.03
CA THR A 52 10.66 6.40 -3.09
C THR A 52 9.42 6.96 -2.42
N LEU A 53 9.52 8.24 -2.05
CA LEU A 53 8.37 9.09 -1.80
C LEU A 53 7.56 9.17 -3.09
N ASP A 54 6.30 8.74 -2.98
CA ASP A 54 5.15 9.14 -3.78
C ASP A 54 5.45 9.70 -5.19
N LYS A 55 5.49 8.81 -6.20
CA LYS A 55 5.21 9.19 -7.60
C LYS A 55 3.71 9.54 -7.74
N GLY A 56 3.26 10.55 -6.99
CA GLY A 56 1.89 11.05 -7.00
C GLY A 56 1.86 12.58 -7.13
N ASP A 57 2.81 13.26 -6.49
CA ASP A 57 2.84 14.73 -6.40
C ASP A 57 4.11 15.32 -7.00
N VAL A 58 4.42 14.97 -8.26
CA VAL A 58 5.32 15.79 -9.07
C VAL A 58 4.42 16.75 -9.86
N PRO A 59 4.28 18.04 -9.48
CA PRO A 59 3.71 19.03 -10.37
C PRO A 59 4.50 18.95 -11.67
N ARG A 60 3.83 18.58 -12.76
CA ARG A 60 4.42 18.68 -14.10
C ARG A 60 4.68 20.17 -14.32
N GLU A 61 5.93 20.56 -14.12
CA GLU A 61 6.47 21.86 -14.52
C GLU A 61 6.48 21.89 -16.06
N SER A 62 5.29 22.02 -16.62
CA SER A 62 5.03 22.21 -18.03
C SER A 62 4.54 23.63 -18.25
N ASP A 63 5.29 24.62 -17.77
CA ASP A 63 5.12 26.02 -18.21
C ASP A 63 6.35 26.88 -17.92
N LYS A 64 7.47 26.57 -18.58
CA LYS A 64 8.62 27.48 -18.68
C LYS A 64 9.18 27.49 -20.10
N ASN A 65 8.35 27.88 -21.07
CA ASN A 65 8.91 28.44 -22.29
C ASN A 65 8.25 29.79 -22.59
N PRO A 66 8.93 30.92 -22.31
CA PRO A 66 8.45 32.22 -22.76
C PRO A 66 8.42 32.26 -24.31
N PRO A 67 7.53 33.07 -24.92
CA PRO A 67 7.47 33.19 -26.37
C PRO A 67 8.81 33.73 -26.88
N ARG A 68 9.47 32.98 -27.76
CA ARG A 68 10.60 33.51 -28.52
C ARG A 68 10.02 34.28 -29.69
N GLU A 69 10.22 35.60 -29.62
CA GLU A 69 10.30 36.62 -30.68
C GLU A 69 9.23 36.65 -31.79
#